data_AF-A0A382DMJ4-F1
#
_entry.id   AF-A0A382DMJ4-F1
#
_cell.length_a   1.000
_cell.length_b   1.000
_cell.length_c   1.000
_cell.angle_alpha   90.00
_cell.angle_beta   90.00
_cell.angle_gamma   90.00
#
_symmetry.space_group_name_H-M   'P 1'
#
loop_
_entity.id
_entity.type
_entity.pdbx_description
1 polymer ?
#
loop_
_entity_poly.entity_id
_entity_poly.type
_entity_poly.pdbx_seq_one_letter_code
_entity_poly.pdbx_strand_id
1 'polypeptide(L)'
;MINRITKNNLAKLLATENINVEHRQVSTAAFDVKNRRLILPIWDNVSNDVYDLLVGHEVGHALFTPQIEIENLCKSIDENNAGTVKSFLNVVEDARI
;
A
#
# COMPACT_ATOMS: atom_id res chain seq x y z
N MET A 1 -25.36 -12.04 1.11
CA MET A 1 -25.32 -11.71 2.56
C MET A 1 -23.89 -11.24 2.85
N ILE A 2 -23.71 -9.95 3.13
CA ILE A 2 -22.38 -9.32 3.28
C ILE A 2 -21.70 -9.89 4.52
N ASN A 3 -20.49 -10.43 4.39
CA ASN A 3 -19.73 -10.98 5.50
C ASN A 3 -19.14 -9.85 6.38
N ARG A 4 -20.00 -9.22 7.18
CA ARG A 4 -19.68 -8.14 8.12
C ARG A 4 -18.61 -8.56 9.14
N ILE A 5 -18.44 -9.88 9.33
CA ILE A 5 -17.46 -10.48 10.22
C ILE A 5 -16.04 -10.28 9.66
N THR A 6 -15.84 -10.46 8.35
CA THR A 6 -14.51 -10.32 7.72
C THR A 6 -13.97 -8.90 7.84
N LYS A 7 -14.79 -7.89 7.52
CA LYS A 7 -14.41 -6.47 7.69
C LYS A 7 -14.07 -6.11 9.13
N ASN A 8 -14.85 -6.63 10.08
CA ASN A 8 -14.63 -6.39 11.50
C ASN A 8 -13.35 -7.08 12.00
N ASN A 9 -13.02 -8.26 11.45
CA ASN A 9 -11.79 -8.96 11.77
C ASN A 9 -10.56 -8.25 11.19
N LEU A 10 -10.61 -7.79 9.94
CA LEU A 10 -9.52 -7.01 9.35
C LEU A 10 -9.30 -5.71 10.11
N ALA A 11 -10.36 -4.97 10.44
CA ALA A 11 -10.26 -3.75 11.24
C ALA A 11 -9.67 -4.02 12.64
N LYS A 12 -10.05 -5.14 13.28
CA LYS A 12 -9.45 -5.56 14.55
C LYS A 12 -7.96 -5.89 14.42
N LEU A 13 -7.55 -6.59 13.36
CA LEU A 13 -6.16 -6.92 13.10
C LEU A 13 -5.32 -5.65 12.87
N LEU A 14 -5.82 -4.70 12.06
CA LEU A 14 -5.16 -3.41 11.86
C LEU A 14 -5.03 -2.61 13.17
N ALA A 15 -6.06 -2.64 14.01
CA ALA A 15 -6.03 -1.98 15.32
C ALA A 15 -5.02 -2.64 16.28
N THR A 16 -4.90 -3.98 16.28
CA THR A 16 -3.88 -4.70 17.05
C THR A 16 -2.47 -4.28 16.63
N GLU A 17 -2.26 -4.07 15.33
CA GLU A 17 -0.99 -3.60 14.77
C GLU A 17 -0.76 -2.08 14.96
N ASN A 18 -1.66 -1.35 15.62
CA ASN A 18 -1.56 0.12 15.77
C ASN A 18 -1.42 0.84 14.41
N ILE A 19 -2.18 0.39 13.41
CA ILE A 19 -2.25 1.02 12.09
C ILE A 19 -3.42 2.00 12.07
N ASN A 20 -3.15 3.25 11.70
CA ASN A 20 -4.18 4.26 11.49
C ASN A 20 -4.68 4.22 10.04
N VAL A 21 -5.99 4.10 9.86
CA VAL A 21 -6.62 4.04 8.53
C VAL A 21 -7.24 5.39 8.20
N GLU A 22 -6.80 6.00 7.10
CA GLU A 22 -7.26 7.32 6.66
C GLU A 22 -7.83 7.26 5.25
N HIS A 23 -9.02 7.83 5.06
CA HIS A 23 -9.61 7.99 3.73
C HIS A 23 -9.32 9.40 3.22
N ARG A 24 -8.65 9.51 2.07
CA ARG A 24 -8.25 10.80 1.48
C ARG A 24 -8.66 10.88 0.00
N GLN A 25 -8.74 12.10 -0.52
CA GLN A 25 -8.94 12.38 -1.94
C GLN A 25 -7.62 12.13 -2.70
N VAL A 26 -7.28 10.86 -2.89
CA VAL A 26 -6.10 10.38 -3.61
C VAL A 26 -6.50 9.39 -4.70
N SER A 27 -5.66 9.21 -5.71
CA SER A 27 -5.95 8.32 -6.84
C SER A 27 -5.72 6.84 -6.54
N THR A 28 -4.90 6.51 -5.54
CA THR A 28 -4.53 5.12 -5.18
C THR A 28 -4.31 4.97 -3.68
N ALA A 29 -4.33 3.73 -3.20
CA ALA A 29 -3.94 3.39 -1.83
C ALA A 29 -2.43 3.54 -1.63
N ALA A 30 -2.01 3.74 -0.38
CA ALA A 30 -0.60 3.81 -0.01
C ALA A 30 -0.39 3.49 1.49
N PHE A 31 0.72 2.85 1.83
CA PHE A 31 1.16 2.69 3.22
C PHE A 31 2.34 3.61 3.59
N ASP A 32 2.14 4.48 4.58
CA ASP A 32 3.20 5.27 5.21
C ASP A 32 3.75 4.51 6.43
N VAL A 33 4.85 3.79 6.20
CA VAL A 33 5.50 2.94 7.21
C VAL A 33 5.97 3.76 8.42
N LYS A 34 6.48 4.98 8.18
CA LYS A 34 7.03 5.85 9.23
C LYS A 34 5.98 6.26 10.24
N ASN A 35 4.79 6.60 9.78
CA ASN A 35 3.69 7.03 10.65
C ASN A 35 2.65 5.94 10.91
N ARG A 36 2.88 4.71 10.42
CA ARG A 36 1.94 3.59 10.52
C ARG A 36 0.55 3.94 9.99
N ARG A 37 0.50 4.59 8.83
CA ARG A 37 -0.74 5.09 8.22
C ARG A 37 -1.07 4.37 6.92
N LEU A 38 -2.23 3.73 6.88
CA LEU A 38 -2.83 3.19 5.66
C LEU A 38 -3.76 4.23 5.05
N ILE A 39 -3.41 4.74 3.87
CA ILE A 39 -4.18 5.74 3.13
C ILE A 39 -5.00 5.01 2.07
N LEU A 40 -6.32 5.20 2.10
CA LEU A 40 -7.24 4.63 1.12
C LEU A 40 -7.94 5.74 0.34
N PRO A 41 -8.17 5.55 -0.97
CA PRO A 41 -8.90 6.51 -1.78
C PRO A 41 -10.39 6.51 -1.42
N ILE A 42 -11.03 7.67 -1.56
CA ILE A 42 -12.49 7.79 -1.43
C ILE A 42 -13.12 7.46 -2.79
N TRP A 43 -13.69 6.26 -2.93
CA TRP A 43 -14.39 5.80 -4.14
C TRP A 43 -15.84 5.45 -3.84
N ASP A 44 -16.77 5.95 -4.65
CA ASP A 44 -18.22 5.78 -4.42
C ASP A 44 -18.72 4.34 -4.69
N ASN A 45 -18.06 3.60 -5.61
CA ASN A 45 -18.51 2.29 -6.09
C ASN A 45 -17.42 1.21 -6.02
N VAL A 46 -16.61 1.19 -4.96
CA VAL A 46 -15.63 0.12 -4.77
C VAL A 46 -16.28 -1.13 -4.18
N SER A 47 -16.00 -2.30 -4.74
CA SER A 47 -16.46 -3.55 -4.15
C SER A 47 -15.68 -3.85 -2.86
N ASN A 48 -16.27 -4.64 -1.96
CA ASN A 48 -15.57 -5.05 -0.74
C ASN A 48 -14.30 -5.85 -1.04
N ASP A 49 -14.33 -6.67 -2.09
CA ASP A 49 -13.18 -7.49 -2.47
C ASP A 49 -12.02 -6.61 -2.96
N VAL A 50 -12.30 -5.55 -3.73
CA VAL A 50 -11.29 -4.57 -4.14
C VAL A 50 -10.76 -3.80 -2.92
N TYR A 51 -11.63 -3.47 -1.97
CA TYR A 51 -11.22 -2.80 -0.73
C TYR A 51 -10.28 -3.68 0.10
N ASP A 52 -10.65 -4.92 0.35
CA ASP A 52 -9.84 -5.86 1.13
C ASP A 52 -8.53 -6.19 0.41
N LEU A 53 -8.54 -6.27 -0.93
CA LEU A 53 -7.34 -6.41 -1.77
C LEU A 53 -6.38 -5.24 -1.58
N LEU A 54 -6.85 -3.99 -1.70
CA LEU A 54 -6.00 -2.80 -1.53
C LEU A 54 -5.40 -2.73 -0.13
N VAL A 55 -6.19 -3.04 0.91
CA VAL A 55 -5.68 -3.10 2.27
C VAL A 55 -4.59 -4.17 2.40
N GLY A 56 -4.85 -5.37 1.88
CA GLY A 56 -3.89 -6.48 1.91
C GLY A 56 -2.59 -6.15 1.17
N HIS A 57 -2.69 -5.54 -0.02
CA HIS A 57 -1.58 -5.10 -0.86
C HIS A 57 -0.67 -4.14 -0.10
N GLU A 58 -1.23 -3.07 0.44
CA GLU A 58 -0.47 -2.03 1.14
C GLU A 58 0.13 -2.51 2.46
N VAL A 59 -0.59 -3.36 3.21
CA VAL A 59 -0.05 -4.00 4.42
C VAL A 59 1.06 -5.00 4.04
N GLY A 60 0.92 -5.71 2.92
CA GLY A 60 1.95 -6.59 2.36
C GLY A 60 3.23 -5.83 2.04
N HIS A 61 3.12 -4.67 1.41
CA HIS A 61 4.27 -3.78 1.22
C HIS A 61 4.91 -3.38 2.55
N ALA A 62 4.10 -2.97 3.54
CA ALA A 62 4.61 -2.56 4.84
C ALA A 62 5.34 -3.66 5.61
N LEU A 63 4.94 -4.93 5.43
CA LEU A 63 5.55 -6.08 6.09
C LEU A 63 6.82 -6.58 5.39
N PHE A 64 6.81 -6.60 4.06
CA PHE A 64 7.80 -7.36 3.28
C PHE A 64 8.71 -6.48 2.41
N THR A 65 8.41 -5.20 2.23
CA THR A 65 9.23 -4.29 1.43
C THR A 65 10.14 -3.48 2.35
N PRO A 66 11.46 -3.67 2.30
CA PRO A 66 12.38 -2.93 3.14
C PRO A 66 12.37 -1.45 2.77
N GLN A 67 12.42 -0.59 3.79
CA GLN A 67 12.53 0.85 3.58
C GLN A 67 13.97 1.20 3.22
N ILE A 68 14.29 1.11 1.93
CA ILE A 68 15.58 1.49 1.35
C ILE A 68 15.50 2.88 0.71
N GLU A 69 16.64 3.53 0.54
CA GLU A 69 16.75 4.77 -0.23
C GLU A 69 16.60 4.49 -1.74
N ILE A 70 15.36 4.22 -2.17
CA ILE A 70 15.01 3.86 -3.55
C ILE A 70 15.55 4.90 -4.53
N GLU A 71 15.55 6.18 -4.17
CA GLU A 71 16.07 7.24 -5.04
C GLU A 71 17.58 7.08 -5.33
N ASN A 72 18.37 6.75 -4.32
CA ASN A 72 19.81 6.51 -4.49
C ASN A 72 20.08 5.22 -5.24
N LEU A 73 19.29 4.16 -4.98
CA LEU A 73 19.35 2.91 -5.74
C LEU A 73 19.06 3.15 -7.22
N CYS A 74 17.97 3.84 -7.54
CA CYS A 74 17.60 4.13 -8.93
C CYS A 74 18.68 4.96 -9.65
N LYS A 75 19.25 5.98 -8.98
CA LYS A 75 20.35 6.79 -9.54
C LYS A 75 21.63 5.98 -9.74
N SER A 76 21.90 4.97 -8.90
CA SER A 76 23.07 4.09 -9.08
C SER A 76 22.97 3.17 -10.29
N ILE A 77 21.75 2.89 -10.76
CA ILE A 77 21.50 2.06 -11.95
C ILE A 77 21.58 2.94 -13.22
N ASP A 78 20.85 4.05 -13.24
CA ASP A 78 20.90 5.04 -14.31
C ASP A 78 20.57 6.43 -13.74
N GLU A 79 21.59 7.27 -13.60
CA GLU A 79 21.46 8.62 -13.05
C GLU A 79 20.55 9.52 -13.90
N ASN A 80 20.60 9.37 -15.24
CA ASN A 80 19.84 10.21 -16.16
C ASN A 80 18.37 9.78 -16.27
N ASN A 81 18.07 8.50 -15.98
CA ASN A 81 16.73 7.93 -16.11
C ASN A 81 16.22 7.30 -14.81
N ALA A 82 16.64 7.80 -13.65
CA ALA A 82 16.23 7.26 -12.34
C ALA A 82 14.71 7.13 -12.17
N GLY A 83 13.92 8.03 -12.77
CA GLY A 83 12.46 7.94 -12.79
C GLY A 83 11.93 6.70 -13.51
N THR A 84 12.49 6.35 -14.67
CA THR A 84 12.13 5.15 -15.43
C THR A 84 12.52 3.89 -14.67
N VAL A 85 13.73 3.86 -14.09
CA VAL A 85 14.18 2.74 -13.24
C VAL A 85 13.21 2.53 -12.08
N LYS A 86 12.77 3.60 -11.43
CA LYS A 86 11.78 3.54 -10.36
C LYS A 86 10.44 2.99 -10.84
N SER A 87 9.96 3.38 -12.03
CA SER A 87 8.72 2.84 -12.59
C SER A 87 8.80 1.32 -12.80
N PHE A 88 9.92 0.80 -13.32
CA PHE A 88 10.13 -0.64 -13.44
C PHE A 88 10.16 -1.32 -12.07
N LEU A 89 10.87 -0.74 -11.10
CA LEU A 89 10.94 -1.28 -9.75
C LEU A 89 9.55 -1.37 -9.11
N ASN A 90 8.73 -0.32 -9.23
CA ASN A 90 7.36 -0.32 -8.68
C ASN A 90 6.52 -1.47 -9.26
N VAL A 91 6.57 -1.68 -10.59
CA VAL A 91 5.80 -2.78 -11.23
C VAL A 91 6.27 -4.15 -10.73
N VAL A 92 7.58 -4.34 -10.59
CA VAL A 92 8.15 -5.60 -10.09
C VAL A 92 7.79 -5.83 -8.63
N GLU A 93 7.82 -4.78 -7.81
CA GLU A 93 7.46 -4.85 -6.39
C GLU A 93 5.97 -5.12 -6.19
N ASP A 94 5.09 -4.48 -6.97
CA ASP A 94 3.64 -4.75 -6.92
C ASP A 94 3.32 -6.18 -7.35
N ALA A 95 4.04 -6.73 -8.33
CA ALA A 95 3.85 -8.12 -8.77
C ALA A 95 4.40 -9.16 -7.77
N ARG A 96 5.31 -8.75 -6.88
CA ARG A 96 5.91 -9.61 -5.86
C ARG A 96 4.99 -9.80 -4.65
N ILE A 97 4.15 -8.81 -4.35
CA ILE A 97 3.19 -8.81 -3.24
C ILE A 97 1.89 -9.50 -3.65
#